data_AF-A0A3B0JFR7-F1
#
_entry.id   AF-A0A3B0JFR7-F1
#
_cell.length_a   1.000
_cell.length_b   1.000
_cell.length_c   1.000
_cell.angle_alpha   90.00
_cell.angle_beta   90.00
_cell.angle_gamma   90.00
#
_symmetry.space_group_name_H-M   'P 1'
#
loop_
_entity.id
_entity.type
_entity.pdbx_description
1 polymer ?
#
loop_
_entity_poly.entity_id
_entity_poly.type
_entity_poly.pdbx_seq_one_letter_code
_entity_poly.pdbx_strand_id
1 'polypeptide(L)'
;MKANSQLRVTVWLCVMLAMIQEQPIEARVRDLCTVQPSTNGLCVPSTLGIYFDVETQHCRFLGCGNKRLFGSLEDCEKICNNARHVKRRNRSGGNEAIN
;
A
#
# COMPACT_ATOMS: atom_id res chain seq x y z
N MET A 1 52.17 0.79 -14.05
CA MET A 1 51.34 1.31 -12.93
C MET A 1 49.88 1.59 -13.32
N LYS A 2 49.53 1.88 -14.58
CA LYS A 2 48.14 2.19 -14.99
C LYS A 2 47.19 0.98 -15.07
N ALA A 3 47.68 -0.19 -15.53
CA ALA A 3 46.84 -1.39 -15.71
C ALA A 3 46.23 -1.93 -14.41
N ASN A 4 47.01 -1.96 -13.31
CA ASN A 4 46.51 -2.43 -12.00
C ASN A 4 45.47 -1.47 -11.41
N SER A 5 45.61 -0.16 -11.68
CA SER A 5 44.64 0.85 -11.25
C SER A 5 43.33 0.73 -12.03
N GLN A 6 43.43 0.53 -13.35
CA GLN A 6 42.26 0.34 -14.21
C GLN A 6 41.52 -0.96 -13.86
N LEU A 7 42.25 -2.07 -13.66
CA LEU A 7 41.66 -3.34 -13.27
C LEU A 7 40.90 -3.24 -11.94
N ARG A 8 41.48 -2.54 -10.96
CA ARG A 8 40.79 -2.28 -9.68
C ARG A 8 39.53 -1.47 -9.89
N VAL A 9 39.59 -0.35 -10.62
CA VAL A 9 38.42 0.50 -10.90
C VAL A 9 37.32 -0.30 -11.60
N THR A 10 37.66 -1.12 -12.59
CA THR A 10 36.69 -1.99 -13.28
C THR A 10 36.08 -3.02 -12.34
N VAL A 11 36.87 -3.67 -11.49
CA VAL A 11 36.34 -4.63 -10.50
C VAL A 11 35.40 -3.95 -9.50
N TRP A 12 35.76 -2.77 -8.99
CA TRP A 12 34.89 -1.99 -8.10
C TRP A 12 33.59 -1.57 -8.80
N LEU A 13 33.66 -1.12 -10.05
CA LEU A 13 32.49 -0.79 -10.85
C LEU A 13 31.58 -2.02 -11.04
N CYS A 14 32.14 -3.18 -11.37
CA CYS A 14 31.40 -4.43 -11.52
C CYS A 14 30.74 -4.88 -10.21
N VAL A 15 31.44 -4.75 -9.07
CA VAL A 15 30.87 -5.07 -7.76
C VAL A 15 29.73 -4.11 -7.42
N MET A 16 29.90 -2.80 -7.63
CA MET A 16 28.83 -1.83 -7.38
C MET A 16 27.61 -2.08 -8.28
N LEU A 17 27.82 -2.40 -9.57
CA LEU A 17 26.73 -2.75 -10.49
C LEU A 17 26.00 -4.03 -10.05
N ALA A 18 26.73 -5.05 -9.58
CA ALA A 18 26.13 -6.28 -9.05
C ALA A 18 25.33 -6.04 -7.75
N MET A 19 25.80 -5.13 -6.88
CA MET A 19 25.13 -4.79 -5.61
C MET A 19 23.88 -3.91 -5.79
N ILE A 20 23.78 -3.14 -6.88
CA ILE A 20 22.61 -2.33 -7.22
C ILE A 20 21.44 -3.21 -7.73
N GLN A 21 21.74 -4.41 -8.24
CA GLN A 21 20.76 -5.27 -8.91
C GLN A 21 19.76 -5.97 -7.94
N GLU A 22 20.01 -5.95 -6.64
CA GLU A 22 19.16 -6.57 -5.61
C GLU A 22 18.71 -5.60 -4.51
N GLN A 23 18.48 -4.33 -4.83
CA GLN A 23 17.74 -3.48 -3.88
C GLN A 23 16.25 -3.89 -3.95
N PRO A 24 15.69 -4.59 -2.95
CA PRO A 24 14.27 -4.92 -2.97
C PRO A 24 13.48 -3.61 -2.92
N ILE A 25 12.74 -3.31 -3.99
CA ILE A 25 11.70 -2.29 -3.94
C ILE A 25 10.62 -2.86 -3.03
N GLU A 26 10.72 -2.58 -1.73
CA GLU A 26 9.71 -2.91 -0.73
C GLU A 26 8.46 -2.09 -1.05
N ALA A 27 7.64 -2.59 -1.99
CA ALA A 27 6.32 -2.06 -2.23
C ALA A 27 5.52 -2.27 -0.94
N ARG A 28 5.40 -1.22 -0.12
CA ARG A 28 4.51 -1.25 1.04
C ARG A 28 3.08 -1.43 0.54
N VAL A 29 2.62 -2.67 0.47
CA VAL A 29 1.23 -3.01 0.17
C VAL A 29 0.40 -2.54 1.36
N ARG A 30 -0.16 -1.33 1.25
CA ARG A 30 -1.12 -0.82 2.24
C ARG A 30 -2.42 -1.61 2.08
N ASP A 31 -2.98 -2.07 3.20
CA ASP A 31 -4.28 -2.75 3.22
C ASP A 31 -5.40 -1.73 2.97
N LEU A 32 -6.03 -1.82 1.80
CA LEU A 32 -7.08 -0.90 1.34
C LEU A 32 -8.29 -0.86 2.29
N CYS A 33 -8.52 -1.93 3.06
CA CYS A 33 -9.63 -2.03 4.00
C CYS A 33 -9.40 -1.27 5.30
N THR A 34 -8.19 -0.72 5.49
CA THR A 34 -7.82 0.08 6.68
C THR A 34 -7.47 1.53 6.34
N VAL A 35 -7.51 1.88 5.04
CA VAL A 35 -7.15 3.22 4.58
C VAL A 35 -8.28 4.19 4.93
N GLN A 36 -7.96 5.20 5.71
CA GLN A 36 -8.89 6.30 5.97
C GLN A 36 -9.09 7.15 4.71
N PRO A 37 -10.34 7.56 4.45
CA PRO A 37 -10.63 8.46 3.34
C PRO A 37 -9.95 9.82 3.55
N SER A 38 -9.22 10.29 2.54
CA SER A 38 -8.63 11.63 2.54
C SER A 38 -9.51 12.57 1.72
N THR A 39 -10.15 13.53 2.39
CA THR A 39 -10.90 14.61 1.75
C THR A 39 -10.01 15.83 1.66
N ASN A 40 -9.41 16.09 0.49
CA ASN A 40 -8.77 17.39 0.28
C ASN A 40 -9.87 18.44 0.04
N GLY A 41 -9.72 19.63 0.61
CA GLY A 41 -10.77 20.68 0.67
C GLY A 41 -11.28 21.25 -0.66
N LEU A 42 -10.82 20.75 -1.81
CA LEU A 42 -11.35 21.13 -3.13
C LEU A 42 -12.16 19.96 -3.69
N CYS A 43 -13.46 20.03 -3.46
CA CYS A 43 -14.39 19.02 -3.89
C CYS A 43 -14.76 19.17 -5.36
N VAL A 44 -14.36 18.23 -6.20
CA VAL A 44 -14.90 18.12 -7.55
C VAL A 44 -16.01 17.05 -7.56
N PRO A 45 -17.22 17.36 -8.07
CA PRO A 45 -18.36 16.43 -8.06
C PRO A 45 -18.12 15.08 -8.75
N SER A 46 -17.08 15.00 -9.60
CA SER A 46 -16.78 13.85 -10.45
C SER A 46 -16.01 12.73 -9.76
N THR A 47 -15.53 12.91 -8.52
CA THR A 47 -14.77 11.89 -7.79
C THR A 47 -15.57 11.27 -6.65
N LEU A 48 -16.48 10.37 -7.03
CA LEU A 48 -17.03 9.36 -6.12
C LEU A 48 -15.93 8.35 -5.78
N GLY A 49 -15.53 8.33 -4.51
CA GLY A 49 -14.68 7.28 -3.93
C GLY A 49 -15.52 6.26 -3.18
N ILE A 50 -14.97 5.07 -2.96
CA ILE A 50 -15.53 4.05 -2.07
C ILE A 50 -14.46 3.72 -1.04
N TYR A 51 -14.84 3.57 0.22
CA TYR A 51 -13.94 3.15 1.29
C TYR A 51 -14.66 2.14 2.19
N PHE A 52 -13.88 1.35 2.91
CA PHE A 52 -14.39 0.42 3.91
C PHE A 52 -14.41 1.10 5.28
N ASP A 53 -15.59 1.15 5.89
CA ASP A 53 -15.74 1.63 7.25
C ASP A 53 -15.51 0.44 8.22
N VAL A 54 -14.40 0.49 8.96
CA VAL A 54 -14.01 -0.57 9.89
C VAL A 54 -14.94 -0.66 11.10
N GLU A 55 -15.58 0.44 11.49
CA GLU A 55 -16.49 0.48 12.65
C GLU A 55 -17.80 -0.21 12.31
N THR A 56 -18.36 0.10 11.13
CA THR A 56 -19.62 -0.51 10.68
C THR A 56 -19.43 -1.78 9.86
N GLN A 57 -18.20 -2.13 9.51
CA GLN A 57 -17.83 -3.28 8.67
C GLN A 57 -18.51 -3.28 7.30
N HIS A 58 -18.79 -2.10 6.75
CA HIS A 58 -19.49 -1.91 5.49
C HIS A 58 -18.76 -0.92 4.58
N CYS A 59 -18.90 -1.13 3.28
CA CYS A 59 -18.39 -0.22 2.27
C CYS A 59 -19.33 0.97 2.07
N ARG A 60 -18.76 2.17 2.03
CA ARG A 60 -19.51 3.42 1.89
C ARG A 60 -18.95 4.26 0.76
N PHE A 61 -19.83 5.03 0.14
CA PHE A 61 -19.41 6.09 -0.76
C PHE A 61 -18.77 7.21 0.05
N LEU A 62 -17.60 7.62 -0.39
CA LEU A 62 -16.99 8.88 0.01
C LEU A 62 -17.29 9.91 -1.07
N GLY A 63 -18.09 10.92 -0.73
CA GLY A 63 -18.07 12.15 -1.52
C GLY A 63 -16.72 12.83 -1.34
N CYS A 64 -16.14 13.40 -2.41
CA CYS A 64 -14.93 14.19 -2.33
C CYS A 64 -13.59 13.43 -2.20
N GLY A 65 -13.37 12.38 -3.00
CA GLY A 65 -12.17 11.54 -2.90
C GLY A 65 -11.20 11.67 -4.07
N ASN A 66 -10.02 12.24 -3.89
CA ASN A 66 -9.00 12.33 -4.97
C ASN A 66 -8.45 10.97 -5.43
N LYS A 67 -8.68 9.89 -4.68
CA LYS A 67 -8.24 8.53 -5.02
C LYS A 67 -9.38 7.54 -4.83
N ARG A 68 -9.65 6.75 -5.87
CA ARG A 68 -10.56 5.60 -5.79
C ARG A 68 -9.82 4.43 -5.15
N LEU A 69 -10.29 3.97 -3.99
CA LEU A 69 -9.77 2.76 -3.34
C LEU A 69 -10.39 1.50 -3.95
N PHE A 70 -11.64 1.59 -4.41
CA PHE A 70 -12.40 0.50 -5.04
C PHE A 70 -13.18 1.00 -6.25
N GLY A 71 -13.46 0.10 -7.21
CA GLY A 71 -14.24 0.39 -8.41
C GLY A 71 -15.75 0.29 -8.21
N SER A 72 -16.20 -0.56 -7.29
CA SER A 72 -17.61 -0.76 -6.94
C SER A 72 -17.78 -1.12 -5.46
N LEU A 73 -18.99 -0.93 -4.91
CA LEU A 73 -19.32 -1.34 -3.54
C LEU A 73 -19.19 -2.85 -3.39
N GLU A 74 -19.62 -3.61 -4.41
CA GLU A 74 -19.56 -5.07 -4.39
C GLU A 74 -18.11 -5.58 -4.30
N ASP A 75 -17.19 -4.97 -5.06
CA ASP A 75 -15.76 -5.34 -5.00
C ASP A 75 -15.19 -5.02 -3.62
N CYS A 76 -15.53 -3.86 -3.07
CA CYS A 76 -15.10 -3.47 -1.73
C CYS A 76 -15.56 -4.48 -0.68
N GLU A 77 -16.85 -4.86 -0.69
CA GLU A 77 -17.43 -5.83 0.24
C GLU A 77 -16.79 -7.21 0.09
N LYS A 78 -16.66 -7.70 -1.15
CA LYS A 78 -16.02 -8.99 -1.45
C LYS A 78 -14.57 -9.03 -0.98
N ILE A 79 -13.84 -7.94 -1.14
CA ILE A 79 -12.43 -7.87 -0.73
C ILE A 79 -12.35 -7.79 0.79
N CYS A 80 -12.98 -6.80 1.43
CA CYS A 80 -12.77 -6.49 2.84
C CYS A 80 -13.49 -7.43 3.82
N ASN A 81 -14.63 -7.98 3.42
CA ASN A 81 -15.38 -8.94 4.24
C ASN A 81 -15.08 -10.41 3.91
N ASN A 82 -14.07 -10.69 3.08
CA ASN A 82 -13.56 -12.06 2.92
C ASN A 82 -12.98 -12.59 4.24
N ALA A 83 -13.22 -13.86 4.55
CA ALA A 83 -12.65 -14.60 5.68
C ALA A 83 -11.14 -14.33 5.91
N ARG A 84 -10.35 -14.18 4.85
CA ARG A 84 -8.91 -13.86 4.96
C ARG A 84 -8.67 -12.47 5.57
N HIS A 85 -9.38 -11.44 5.12
CA HIS A 85 -9.25 -10.08 5.66
C HIS A 85 -9.87 -9.98 7.05
N VAL A 86 -11.02 -10.61 7.30
CA VAL A 86 -11.64 -10.68 8.63
C VAL A 86 -10.67 -11.28 9.65
N LYS A 87 -10.02 -12.42 9.32
CA LYS A 87 -9.04 -13.06 10.20
C LYS A 87 -7.83 -12.14 10.48
N ARG A 88 -7.34 -11.42 9.47
CA ARG A 88 -6.23 -10.47 9.64
C ARG A 88 -6.61 -9.30 10.53
N ARG A 89 -7.75 -8.68 10.28
CA ARG A 89 -8.28 -7.56 11.07
C ARG A 89 -8.46 -7.95 12.54
N ASN A 90 -9.06 -9.11 12.81
CA ASN A 90 -9.26 -9.59 14.18
C ASN A 90 -7.92 -9.85 14.90
N ARG A 91 -6.90 -10.29 14.16
CA ARG A 91 -5.55 -10.48 14.73
C ARG A 91 -4.88 -9.15 15.06
N SER A 92 -5.01 -8.13 14.20
CA SER A 92 -4.45 -6.80 14.47
C SER A 92 -5.13 -6.13 15.66
N GLY A 93 -6.48 -6.16 15.72
CA GLY A 93 -7.23 -5.59 16.86
C GLY A 93 -6.95 -6.30 18.20
N GLY A 94 -6.59 -7.59 18.17
CA GLY A 94 -6.16 -8.31 19.37
C GLY A 94 -4.82 -7.85 19.94
N ASN A 95 -3.94 -7.25 19.13
CA ASN A 95 -2.65 -6.73 19.59
C ASN A 95 -2.76 -5.32 20.19
N GLU A 96 -3.81 -4.56 19.87
CA GLU A 96 -4.09 -3.23 20.45
C GLU A 96 -4.73 -3.31 21.84
N ALA A 97 -5.35 -4.44 22.20
CA ALA A 97 -5.89 -4.68 23.55
C ALA A 97 -4.84 -5.11 24.59
N ILE A 98 -3.57 -5.24 24.18
CA ILE A 98 -2.43 -5.61 25.03
C ILE A 98 -1.37 -4.49 24.90
N ASN A 99 -1.73 -3.26 25.29
CA ASN A 99 -0.78 -2.20 25.65
C ASN A 99 -1.49 -1.19 26.55
#